data_AF-A0A1U8KXC2-F1
#
_entry.id   AF-A0A1U8KXC2-F1
#
_cell.length_a   1.000
_cell.length_b   1.000
_cell.length_c   1.000
_cell.angle_alpha   90.00
_cell.angle_beta   90.00
_cell.angle_gamma   90.00
#
_symmetry.space_group_name_H-M   'P 1'
#
loop_
_entity.id
_entity.type
_entity.pdbx_description
1 polymer ?
#
loop_
_entity_poly.entity_id
_entity_poly.type
_entity_poly.pdbx_seq_one_letter_code
_entity_poly.pdbx_strand_id
1 'polypeptide(L)'
;MEYQDVYDVKLKPKILEYLMNDQIPNENDHSPQQCDLQRVVNAIKNLGLLSESLPEGTKNSKICEDWAIAVDSWVHRVLSLVSSSRSRKCWTGICLLGVTCRECSSNRLLAWYPVWFDKLLANIQA
;
A
#
# COMPACT_ATOMS: atom_id res chain seq x y z
N MET A 1 11.27 12.55 -25.91
CA MET A 1 11.55 13.15 -24.59
C MET A 1 10.96 12.17 -23.55
N GLU A 2 11.64 11.05 -23.29
CA GLU A 2 11.11 9.88 -22.53
C GLU A 2 11.73 9.72 -21.13
N TYR A 3 12.68 10.59 -20.76
CA TYR A 3 13.47 10.41 -19.54
C TYR A 3 12.72 10.71 -18.23
N GLN A 4 11.66 11.52 -18.29
CA GLN A 4 10.97 11.99 -17.08
C GLN A 4 10.07 10.91 -16.47
N ASP A 5 9.45 10.08 -17.32
CA ASP A 5 8.51 9.04 -16.89
C ASP A 5 9.24 7.85 -16.23
N VAL A 6 10.36 7.42 -16.80
CA VAL A 6 11.19 6.34 -16.22
C VAL A 6 11.79 6.72 -14.86
N TYR A 7 12.13 7.99 -14.67
CA TYR A 7 12.61 8.47 -13.35
C TYR A 7 11.50 8.52 -12.31
N ASP A 8 10.28 8.87 -12.71
CA ASP A 8 9.11 8.87 -11.81
C ASP A 8 8.76 7.45 -11.36
N VAL A 9 8.80 6.46 -12.26
CA VAL A 9 8.57 5.05 -11.92
C VAL A 9 9.60 4.52 -10.91
N LYS A 10 10.89 4.86 -11.04
CA LYS A 10 11.94 4.42 -10.10
C LYS A 10 11.73 4.91 -8.67
N LEU A 11 10.95 5.97 -8.48
CA LEU A 11 10.67 6.54 -7.17
C LEU A 11 9.46 5.89 -6.50
N LYS A 12 8.53 5.26 -7.25
CA LYS A 12 7.33 4.65 -6.68
C LYS A 12 7.62 3.67 -5.54
N PRO A 13 8.58 2.72 -5.65
CA PRO A 13 8.87 1.78 -4.57
C PRO A 13 9.41 2.49 -3.32
N LYS A 14 10.29 3.48 -3.52
CA LYS A 14 10.89 4.26 -2.42
C LYS A 14 9.88 5.14 -1.71
N ILE A 15 8.93 5.71 -2.45
CA ILE A 15 7.84 6.51 -1.87
C ILE A 15 6.93 5.61 -1.03
N LEU A 16 6.59 4.41 -1.52
CA LEU A 16 5.84 3.43 -0.72
C LEU A 16 6.58 3.07 0.57
N GLU A 17 7.88 2.81 0.48
CA GLU A 17 8.71 2.53 1.65
C GLU A 17 8.71 3.69 2.67
N TYR A 18 8.86 4.92 2.20
CA TYR A 18 8.75 6.12 3.05
C TYR A 18 7.37 6.23 3.72
N LEU A 19 6.27 6.02 2.97
CA LEU A 19 4.93 6.07 3.55
C LEU A 19 4.76 5.03 4.66
N MET A 20 5.26 3.81 4.44
CA MET A 20 5.18 2.75 5.44
C MET A 20 5.99 3.04 6.69
N ASN A 21 7.21 3.56 6.54
CA ASN A 21 8.14 3.75 7.65
C ASN A 21 7.85 5.01 8.47
N ASP A 22 7.40 6.08 7.82
CA ASP A 22 7.32 7.40 8.46
C ASP A 22 5.89 7.92 8.61
N GLN A 23 4.93 7.48 7.78
CA GLN A 23 3.59 8.08 7.71
C GLN A 23 2.48 7.15 8.23
N ILE A 24 2.75 5.86 8.40
CA ILE A 24 1.77 4.85 8.79
C ILE A 24 2.27 4.11 10.03
N PRO A 25 1.40 3.85 11.03
CA PRO A 25 1.79 3.12 12.22
C PRO A 25 2.36 1.73 11.89
N ASN A 26 3.36 1.31 12.65
CA ASN A 26 3.87 -0.05 12.72
C ASN A 26 3.21 -0.81 13.89
N GLU A 27 3.30 -2.14 13.91
CA GLU A 27 2.89 -2.99 15.04
C GLU A 27 3.55 -2.55 16.35
N ASN A 28 4.87 -2.29 16.27
CA ASN A 28 5.72 -1.97 17.41
C ASN A 28 5.62 -0.53 17.91
N ASP A 29 4.91 0.35 17.19
CA ASP A 29 4.82 1.75 17.63
C ASP A 29 3.93 1.84 18.88
N HIS A 30 4.55 2.23 19.98
CA HIS A 30 3.89 2.47 21.27
C HIS A 30 3.33 3.90 21.35
N SER A 31 3.78 4.81 20.49
CA SER A 31 3.29 6.18 20.44
C SER A 31 2.00 6.30 19.62
N PRO A 32 1.12 7.26 19.94
CA PRO A 32 0.01 7.64 19.10
C PRO A 32 0.55 8.45 17.91
N GLN A 33 1.23 7.79 16.98
CA GLN A 33 1.66 8.43 15.74
C GLN A 33 0.41 8.91 15.00
N GLN A 34 0.31 10.23 14.80
CA GLN A 34 -0.79 10.81 14.02
C GLN A 34 -0.56 10.44 12.56
N CYS A 35 -1.30 9.43 12.09
CA CYS A 35 -1.33 9.09 10.67
C CYS A 35 -2.22 10.12 9.96
N ASP A 36 -1.62 10.96 9.13
CA ASP A 36 -2.37 11.79 8.20
C ASP A 36 -2.84 10.93 7.02
N LEU A 37 -3.96 10.23 7.25
CA LEU A 37 -4.58 9.36 6.27
C LEU A 37 -4.88 10.09 4.96
N GLN A 38 -5.28 11.36 5.00
CA GLN A 38 -5.60 12.10 3.79
C GLN A 38 -4.35 12.28 2.92
N ARG A 39 -3.22 12.65 3.53
CA ARG A 39 -1.95 12.78 2.82
C ARG A 39 -1.49 11.45 2.22
N VAL A 40 -1.57 10.36 2.99
CA VAL A 40 -1.19 9.01 2.53
C VAL A 40 -2.06 8.59 1.34
N VAL A 41 -3.38 8.73 1.46
CA VAL A 41 -4.32 8.35 0.39
C VAL A 41 -4.13 9.19 -0.87
N ASN A 42 -3.89 10.50 -0.73
CA ASN A 42 -3.59 11.37 -1.87
C ASN A 42 -2.29 10.97 -2.57
N ALA A 43 -1.25 10.62 -1.81
CA ALA A 43 0.02 10.17 -2.38
C ALA A 43 -0.15 8.88 -3.18
N ILE A 44 -0.87 7.89 -2.63
CA ILE A 44 -1.14 6.62 -3.31
C ILE A 44 -1.86 6.85 -4.64
N LYS A 45 -2.95 7.62 -4.61
CA LYS A 45 -3.80 7.87 -5.77
C LYS A 45 -3.09 8.69 -6.84
N ASN A 46 -2.55 9.84 -6.46
CA ASN A 46 -1.99 10.80 -7.42
C ASN A 46 -0.71 10.29 -8.08
N LEU A 47 0.04 9.44 -7.38
CA LEU A 47 1.28 8.87 -7.90
C LEU A 47 1.09 7.46 -8.46
N GLY A 48 -0.12 6.89 -8.41
CA GLY A 48 -0.40 5.53 -8.87
C GLY A 48 0.47 4.48 -8.19
N LEU A 49 0.75 4.62 -6.89
CA LEU A 49 1.78 3.83 -6.21
C LEU A 49 1.51 2.32 -6.19
N LEU A 50 0.25 1.91 -6.28
CA LEU A 50 -0.15 0.50 -6.17
C LEU A 50 -0.53 -0.13 -7.51
N SER A 51 -0.53 0.64 -8.60
CA SER A 51 -1.04 0.15 -9.89
C SER A 51 -0.12 -0.86 -10.55
N GLU A 52 1.19 -0.80 -10.25
CA GLU A 52 2.25 -1.57 -10.93
C GLU A 52 2.19 -1.45 -12.46
N SER A 53 1.62 -0.35 -12.96
CA SER A 53 1.46 -0.08 -14.38
C SER A 53 2.68 0.65 -14.92
N LEU A 54 3.45 -0.03 -15.78
CA LEU A 54 4.63 0.55 -16.40
C LEU A 54 4.27 1.18 -17.77
N PRO A 55 4.82 2.36 -18.13
CA PRO A 55 4.63 2.93 -19.46
C PRO A 55 5.11 1.97 -20.55
N GLU A 56 4.32 1.84 -21.62
CA GLU A 56 4.63 0.97 -22.76
C GLU A 56 6.02 1.31 -23.33
N GLY A 57 6.85 0.28 -23.51
CA GLY A 57 8.23 0.43 -24.02
C GLY A 57 9.32 0.43 -22.94
N THR A 58 8.98 0.58 -21.66
CA THR A 58 9.97 0.48 -20.57
C THR A 58 10.25 -1.01 -20.27
N LYS A 59 11.40 -1.52 -20.71
CA LYS A 59 11.88 -2.86 -20.32
C LYS A 59 12.89 -2.75 -19.20
N ASN A 60 12.43 -2.68 -17.95
CA ASN A 60 13.32 -2.77 -16.79
C ASN A 60 12.76 -3.74 -15.76
N SER A 61 13.21 -5.00 -15.82
CA SER A 61 12.75 -6.07 -14.93
C SER A 61 13.00 -5.74 -13.46
N LYS A 62 14.15 -5.13 -13.14
CA LYS A 62 14.52 -4.80 -11.76
C LYS A 62 13.58 -3.77 -11.13
N ILE A 63 13.20 -2.72 -11.87
CA ILE A 63 12.25 -1.73 -11.33
C ILE A 63 10.89 -2.37 -11.08
N CYS A 64 10.45 -3.25 -11.99
CA CYS A 64 9.19 -3.98 -11.83
C CYS A 64 9.22 -4.89 -10.59
N GLU A 65 10.33 -5.62 -10.40
CA GLU A 65 10.55 -6.47 -9.23
C GLU A 65 10.59 -5.66 -7.93
N ASP A 66 11.36 -4.56 -7.88
CA ASP A 66 11.45 -3.70 -6.71
C ASP A 66 10.08 -3.07 -6.37
N TRP A 67 9.30 -2.69 -7.39
CA TRP A 67 7.95 -2.14 -7.21
C TRP A 67 6.97 -3.20 -6.70
N ALA A 68 7.00 -4.40 -7.27
CA ALA A 68 6.22 -5.53 -6.81
C ALA A 68 6.50 -5.86 -5.34
N ILE A 69 7.77 -5.92 -4.93
CA ILE A 69 8.18 -6.16 -3.54
C ILE A 69 7.67 -5.07 -2.61
N ALA A 70 7.73 -3.80 -3.03
CA ALA A 70 7.24 -2.68 -2.25
C ALA A 70 5.72 -2.71 -2.08
N VAL A 71 4.97 -3.09 -3.13
CA VAL A 71 3.52 -3.29 -3.07
C VAL A 71 3.16 -4.46 -2.16
N ASP A 72 3.85 -5.60 -2.25
CA ASP A 72 3.61 -6.74 -1.37
C ASP A 72 3.85 -6.37 0.10
N SER A 73 4.94 -5.63 0.36
CA SER A 73 5.27 -5.11 1.69
C SER A 73 4.20 -4.13 2.22
N TRP A 74 3.68 -3.26 1.34
CA TRP A 74 2.55 -2.38 1.66
C TRP A 74 1.32 -3.17 2.09
N VAL A 75 0.93 -4.19 1.32
CA VAL A 75 -0.25 -4.98 1.66
C VAL A 75 -0.05 -5.75 2.95
N HIS A 76 1.13 -6.33 3.19
CA HIS A 76 1.45 -6.97 4.47
C HIS A 76 1.33 -5.99 5.65
N ARG A 77 1.82 -4.76 5.51
CA ARG A 77 1.69 -3.70 6.53
C ARG A 77 0.22 -3.35 6.80
N VAL A 78 -0.59 -3.19 5.76
CA VAL A 78 -2.02 -2.90 5.89
C VAL A 78 -2.75 -4.06 6.57
N LEU A 79 -2.48 -5.31 6.19
CA LEU A 79 -3.12 -6.48 6.78
C LEU A 79 -2.73 -6.71 8.24
N SER A 80 -1.50 -6.35 8.60
CA SER A 80 -1.05 -6.32 9.99
C SER A 80 -1.87 -5.30 10.80
N LEU A 81 -2.06 -4.10 10.27
CA LEU A 81 -2.86 -3.06 10.92
C LEU A 81 -4.32 -3.47 11.12
N VAL A 82 -4.97 -4.06 10.10
CA VAL A 82 -6.35 -4.57 10.18
C VAL A 82 -6.50 -5.64 11.26
N SER A 83 -5.45 -6.40 11.56
CA SER A 83 -5.46 -7.41 12.63
C SER A 83 -5.03 -6.87 14.00
N SER A 84 -4.76 -5.57 14.12
CA SER A 84 -4.34 -4.98 15.39
C SER A 84 -5.48 -4.93 16.41
N SER A 85 -5.22 -5.38 17.64
CA SER A 85 -6.17 -5.23 18.76
C SER A 85 -6.37 -3.78 19.20
N ARG A 86 -5.51 -2.84 18.75
CA ARG A 86 -5.65 -1.42 19.03
C ARG A 86 -6.60 -0.79 18.02
N SER A 87 -7.78 -0.37 18.47
CA SER A 87 -8.86 0.17 17.63
C SER A 87 -8.39 1.19 16.57
N ARG A 88 -7.57 2.18 16.96
CA ARG A 88 -7.06 3.19 15.99
C ARG A 88 -6.22 2.57 14.88
N LYS A 89 -5.33 1.62 15.20
CA LYS A 89 -4.49 0.94 14.20
C LYS A 89 -5.33 0.09 13.27
N CYS A 90 -6.30 -0.63 13.82
CA CYS A 90 -7.27 -1.40 13.04
C CYS A 90 -8.04 -0.53 12.04
N TRP A 91 -8.62 0.59 12.50
CA TRP A 91 -9.34 1.51 11.62
C TRP A 91 -8.46 2.12 10.54
N THR A 92 -7.23 2.53 10.86
CA THR A 92 -6.24 2.96 9.86
C THR A 92 -6.01 1.87 8.81
N GLY A 93 -5.80 0.62 9.25
CA GLY A 93 -5.67 -0.54 8.37
C GLY A 93 -6.88 -0.72 7.47
N ILE A 94 -8.09 -0.68 8.01
CA ILE A 94 -9.34 -0.84 7.24
C ILE A 94 -9.49 0.26 6.19
N CYS A 95 -9.21 1.53 6.54
CA CYS A 95 -9.23 2.63 5.59
C CYS A 95 -8.22 2.43 4.44
N LEU A 96 -6.99 2.05 4.76
CA LEU A 96 -5.94 1.82 3.77
C LEU A 96 -6.20 0.56 2.94
N LEU A 97 -6.88 -0.45 3.49
CA LEU A 97 -7.30 -1.64 2.76
C LEU A 97 -8.29 -1.27 1.65
N GLY A 98 -9.29 -0.43 1.94
CA GLY A 98 -10.23 0.04 0.91
C GLY A 98 -9.54 0.82 -0.23
N VAL A 99 -8.52 1.60 0.10
CA VAL A 99 -7.68 2.30 -0.91
C VAL A 99 -6.84 1.31 -1.70
N THR A 100 -6.25 0.32 -1.02
CA THR A 100 -5.46 -0.74 -1.67
C THR A 100 -6.30 -1.50 -2.69
N CYS A 101 -7.54 -1.88 -2.36
CA CYS A 101 -8.45 -2.56 -3.27
C CYS A 101 -8.76 -1.76 -4.55
N ARG A 102 -8.80 -0.43 -4.45
CA ARG A 102 -9.17 0.45 -5.55
C ARG A 102 -7.99 0.76 -6.47
N GLU A 103 -6.81 0.92 -5.88
CA GLU A 103 -5.64 1.44 -6.59
C GLU A 103 -4.68 0.32 -7.05
N CYS A 104 -4.82 -0.91 -6.54
CA CYS A 104 -4.01 -2.03 -7.01
C CYS A 104 -4.50 -2.61 -8.34
N SER A 105 -3.62 -3.34 -9.04
CA SER A 105 -4.02 -4.05 -10.25
C SER A 105 -5.06 -5.14 -9.95
N SER A 106 -5.92 -5.46 -10.93
CA SER A 106 -6.95 -6.50 -10.78
C SER A 106 -6.35 -7.87 -10.41
N ASN A 107 -5.15 -8.18 -10.91
CA ASN A 107 -4.44 -9.42 -10.57
C ASN A 107 -4.06 -9.46 -9.10
N ARG A 108 -3.53 -8.35 -8.54
CA ARG A 108 -3.21 -8.25 -7.12
C ARG A 108 -4.47 -8.33 -6.26
N LEU A 109 -5.52 -7.60 -6.63
CA LEU A 109 -6.81 -7.65 -5.94
C LEU A 109 -7.30 -9.09 -5.81
N LEU A 110 -7.37 -9.83 -6.91
CA LEU A 110 -7.84 -11.21 -6.92
C LEU A 110 -6.97 -12.16 -6.09
N ALA A 111 -5.64 -12.00 -6.15
CA ALA A 111 -4.72 -12.85 -5.42
C ALA A 111 -4.84 -12.68 -3.89
N TRP A 112 -5.13 -11.48 -3.42
CA TRP A 112 -5.17 -11.16 -2.00
C TRP A 112 -6.57 -11.09 -1.41
N TYR A 113 -7.60 -11.04 -2.26
CA TYR A 113 -9.01 -10.91 -1.86
C TYR A 113 -9.45 -11.90 -0.77
N PRO A 114 -9.15 -13.22 -0.85
CA PRO A 114 -9.59 -14.16 0.19
C PRO A 114 -9.05 -13.78 1.58
N VAL A 115 -7.75 -13.45 1.66
CA VAL A 115 -7.08 -13.07 2.91
C VAL A 115 -7.64 -11.75 3.46
N TRP A 116 -7.95 -10.80 2.58
CA TRP A 116 -8.54 -9.52 2.95
C TRP A 116 -9.95 -9.69 3.50
N PHE A 117 -10.76 -10.50 2.82
CA PHE A 117 -12.14 -10.78 3.20
C PHE A 117 -12.22 -11.45 4.57
N ASP A 118 -11.40 -12.47 4.81
CA ASP A 118 -11.37 -13.18 6.10
C ASP A 118 -11.03 -12.23 7.27
N LYS A 119 -10.03 -11.36 7.08
CA LYS A 119 -9.65 -10.36 8.10
C LYS A 119 -10.73 -9.31 8.32
N LEU A 120 -11.41 -8.85 7.28
CA LEU A 120 -12.52 -7.90 7.41
C LEU A 120 -13.71 -8.52 8.12
N LEU A 121 -14.08 -9.74 7.73
CA LEU A 121 -15.20 -10.48 8.33
C LEU A 121 -14.97 -10.71 9.82
N ALA A 122 -13.75 -11.13 10.21
CA ALA A 122 -13.39 -11.31 11.61
C ALA A 122 -13.54 -10.02 12.44
N ASN A 123 -13.25 -8.85 11.86
CA ASN A 123 -13.43 -7.56 12.54
C ASN A 123 -14.90 -7.12 12.64
N ILE A 124 -15.75 -7.52 11.67
CA ILE A 124 -17.19 -7.19 11.69
C ILE A 124 -17.95 -8.08 12.69
N GLN A 125 -17.48 -9.31 12.88
CA GLN A 125 -18.09 -10.29 13.79
C GLN A 125 -17.62 -10.17 15.24
N ALA A 126 -16.56 -9.39 15.51
CA ALA A 126 -16.01 -9.15 16.84
C ALA A 126 -16.83 -8.11 17.63
#